data_AF-A0A1B6L007-F1
#
_entry.id   AF-A0A1B6L007-F1
#
_cell.length_a   1.000
_cell.length_b   1.000
_cell.length_c   1.000
_cell.angle_alpha   90.00
_cell.angle_beta   90.00
_cell.angle_gamma   90.00
#
_symmetry.space_group_name_H-M   'P 1'
#
loop_
_entity.id
_entity.type
_entity.pdbx_description
1 polymer ?
#
loop_
_entity_poly.entity_id
_entity_poly.type
_entity_poly.pdbx_seq_one_letter_code
_entity_poly.pdbx_strand_id
1 'polypeptide(L)'
;TRRMVTLPQDVLTRHGVAHETIMRGSRDQPVRDVVFDVATRAKQHLDKARSLQDKLPKEAHVLLLPAAATSWYLEKLQKLDFDVFHPKLQRRNHLLPWTLYLNKFMRKF
;
A
#
# COMPACT_ATOMS: atom_id res chain seq x y z
N THR A 1 -3.58 -8.54 23.51
CA THR A 1 -3.05 -7.91 22.29
C THR A 1 -3.13 -8.93 21.17
N ARG A 2 -3.93 -8.72 20.10
CA ARG A 2 -4.10 -9.71 19.02
C ARG A 2 -2.78 -9.84 18.24
N ARG A 3 -2.09 -10.96 18.44
CA ARG A 3 -0.87 -11.34 17.72
C ARG A 3 -1.24 -12.05 16.42
N MET A 4 -1.72 -11.31 15.42
CA MET A 4 -2.15 -11.89 14.15
C MET A 4 -1.37 -11.27 13.00
N VAL A 5 -0.65 -12.11 12.25
CA VAL A 5 -0.01 -11.76 11.00
C VAL A 5 -0.91 -12.27 9.89
N THR A 6 -1.47 -11.37 9.09
CA THR A 6 -2.40 -11.70 7.99
C THR A 6 -1.69 -11.94 6.66
N LEU A 7 -0.36 -12.07 6.69
CA LEU A 7 0.42 -12.27 5.47
C LEU A 7 0.28 -13.72 4.98
N PRO A 8 0.19 -13.92 3.65
CA PRO A 8 0.19 -15.25 3.07
C PRO A 8 1.45 -16.04 3.47
N GLN A 9 1.27 -17.28 3.94
CA GLN A 9 2.36 -18.14 4.42
C GLN A 9 3.38 -18.45 3.31
N ASP A 10 2.89 -18.61 2.09
CA ASP A 10 3.69 -18.91 0.91
C ASP A 10 4.73 -17.83 0.61
N VAL A 11 4.40 -16.56 0.81
CA VAL A 11 5.35 -15.45 0.61
C VAL A 11 6.42 -15.46 1.70
N LEU A 12 6.04 -15.76 2.94
CA LEU A 12 6.97 -15.82 4.07
C LEU A 12 7.96 -16.97 3.95
N THR A 13 7.51 -18.16 3.57
CA THR A 13 8.37 -19.33 3.38
C THR A 13 9.36 -19.12 2.23
N ARG A 14 8.96 -18.48 1.12
CA ARG A 14 9.86 -18.20 -0.01
C ARG A 14 11.07 -17.37 0.37
N HIS A 15 10.89 -16.39 1.25
CA HIS A 15 11.94 -15.50 1.72
C HIS A 15 12.58 -15.95 3.04
N GLY A 16 12.21 -17.12 3.57
CA GLY A 16 12.74 -17.66 4.82
C GLY A 16 12.39 -16.83 6.07
N VAL A 17 11.30 -16.06 6.03
CA VAL A 17 10.90 -15.14 7.12
C VAL A 17 9.94 -15.83 8.08
N ALA A 18 10.31 -15.90 9.35
CA ALA A 18 9.40 -16.34 10.40
C ALA A 18 8.38 -15.26 10.77
N HIS A 19 7.18 -15.68 11.13
CA HIS A 19 6.11 -14.82 11.65
C HIS A 19 6.58 -13.92 12.78
N GLU A 20 7.33 -14.50 13.71
CA GLU A 20 7.82 -13.83 14.89
C GLU A 20 8.75 -12.66 14.57
N THR A 21 9.53 -12.75 13.48
CA THR A 21 10.43 -11.70 13.02
C THR A 21 9.67 -10.45 12.58
N ILE A 22 8.54 -10.64 11.90
CA ILE A 22 7.64 -9.55 11.50
C ILE A 22 6.96 -8.95 12.73
N MET A 23 6.55 -9.81 13.67
CA MET A 23 5.93 -9.36 14.92
C MET A 23 6.88 -8.54 15.80
N ARG A 24 8.18 -8.85 15.77
CA ARG A 24 9.23 -8.07 16.44
C ARG A 24 9.51 -6.74 15.76
N GLY A 25 8.98 -6.51 14.55
CA GLY A 25 9.24 -5.31 13.78
C GLY A 25 10.65 -5.28 13.20
N SER A 26 11.21 -6.44 12.83
CA SER A 26 12.54 -6.47 12.23
C SER A 26 12.57 -5.75 10.87
N ARG A 27 13.69 -5.09 10.58
CA ARG A 27 13.91 -4.30 9.35
C ARG A 27 14.92 -4.95 8.40
N ASP A 28 15.12 -6.25 8.56
CA ASP A 28 16.03 -7.07 7.77
C ASP A 28 15.61 -7.11 6.30
N GLN A 29 16.58 -7.38 5.42
CA GLN A 29 16.34 -7.49 3.98
C GLN A 29 15.23 -8.50 3.63
N PRO A 30 15.18 -9.72 4.21
CA PRO A 30 14.13 -10.68 3.87
C PRO A 30 12.71 -10.18 4.18
N VAL A 31 12.55 -9.34 5.22
CA VAL A 31 11.25 -8.74 5.55
C VAL A 31 10.85 -7.71 4.48
N ARG A 32 11.81 -6.92 3.99
CA ARG A 32 11.56 -5.96 2.90
C ARG A 32 11.18 -6.68 1.61
N ASP A 33 11.82 -7.81 1.32
CA ASP A 33 11.52 -8.61 0.13
C ASP A 33 10.09 -9.20 0.18
N VAL A 34 9.65 -9.68 1.35
CA VAL A 34 8.24 -10.08 1.59
C VAL A 34 7.29 -8.89 1.36
N VAL A 35 7.60 -7.73 1.92
CA VAL A 35 6.78 -6.52 1.77
C VAL A 35 6.75 -6.07 0.31
N PHE A 36 7.86 -6.17 -0.41
CA PHE A 36 7.97 -5.87 -1.83
C PHE A 36 7.05 -6.75 -2.68
N ASP A 37 7.04 -8.06 -2.45
CA ASP A 37 6.17 -9.00 -3.16
C ASP A 37 4.69 -8.69 -2.96
N VAL A 38 4.30 -8.32 -1.74
CA VAL A 38 2.91 -7.95 -1.42
C VAL A 38 2.56 -6.60 -2.03
N ALA A 39 3.45 -5.60 -1.88
CA ALA A 39 3.26 -4.27 -2.44
C ALA A 39 3.15 -4.30 -3.97
N THR A 40 3.92 -5.17 -4.63
CA THR A 40 3.87 -5.36 -6.09
C THR A 40 2.51 -5.89 -6.53
N ARG A 41 1.97 -6.90 -5.86
CA ARG A 41 0.61 -7.40 -6.13
C ARG A 41 -0.45 -6.31 -5.89
N ALA A 42 -0.33 -5.57 -4.79
CA ALA A 42 -1.24 -4.48 -4.49
C ALA A 42 -1.21 -3.38 -5.57
N LYS A 43 -0.02 -3.05 -6.08
CA LYS A 43 0.16 -2.08 -7.17
C LYS A 43 -0.46 -2.56 -8.48
N GLN A 44 -0.28 -3.83 -8.83
CA GLN A 44 -0.93 -4.43 -10.01
C GLN A 44 -2.45 -4.31 -9.94
N HIS A 45 -3.06 -4.60 -8.79
CA HIS A 45 -4.50 -4.43 -8.59
C HIS A 45 -4.94 -2.97 -8.71
N LEU A 46 -4.14 -2.04 -8.18
CA LEU A 46 -4.42 -0.60 -8.28
C LEU A 46 -4.37 -0.10 -9.72
N ASP A 47 -3.34 -0.49 -10.47
CA ASP A 47 -3.19 -0.10 -11.87
C ASP A 47 -4.29 -0.73 -12.73
N LYS A 48 -4.72 -1.96 -12.41
CA LYS A 48 -5.89 -2.57 -13.05
C LYS A 48 -7.17 -1.79 -12.76
N ALA A 49 -7.40 -1.39 -11.51
CA ALA A 49 -8.57 -0.58 -11.15
C ALA A 49 -8.58 0.77 -11.90
N ARG A 50 -7.41 1.43 -12.03
CA ARG A 50 -7.26 2.65 -12.84
C ARG A 50 -7.57 2.41 -14.31
N SER A 51 -7.12 1.31 -14.90
CA SER A 51 -7.44 0.99 -16.30
C SER A 51 -8.93 0.77 -16.58
N LEU A 52 -9.73 0.50 -15.54
CA LEU A 52 -11.18 0.31 -15.65
C LEU A 52 -11.95 1.63 -15.46
N GLN A 53 -11.30 2.71 -15.05
CA GLN A 53 -11.96 3.99 -14.77
C GLN A 53 -12.70 4.54 -16.01
N ASP A 54 -12.13 4.36 -17.20
CA ASP A 54 -12.70 4.89 -18.45
C ASP A 54 -14.00 4.17 -18.85
N LYS A 55 -14.26 3.00 -18.24
CA LYS A 55 -15.47 2.20 -18.46
C LYS A 55 -16.57 2.49 -17.44
N LEU A 56 -16.28 3.30 -16.41
CA LEU A 56 -17.23 3.61 -15.34
C LEU A 56 -18.01 4.90 -15.64
N PRO A 57 -19.29 4.98 -15.23
CA PRO A 57 -20.03 6.23 -15.25
C PRO A 57 -19.39 7.24 -14.28
N LYS A 58 -19.49 8.53 -14.60
CA LYS A 58 -18.80 9.62 -13.88
C LYS A 58 -19.13 9.64 -12.39
N GLU A 59 -20.33 9.23 -12.02
CA GLU A 59 -20.85 9.15 -10.66
C GLU A 59 -20.14 8.05 -9.85
N ALA A 60 -19.69 6.98 -10.51
CA ALA A 60 -19.01 5.85 -9.89
C ALA A 60 -17.52 6.10 -9.61
N HIS A 61 -16.92 7.19 -10.12
CA HIS A 61 -15.51 7.52 -9.84
C HIS A 61 -15.24 7.74 -8.35
N VAL A 62 -16.25 8.12 -7.57
CA VAL A 62 -16.16 8.27 -6.11
C VAL A 62 -15.72 6.95 -5.45
N LEU A 63 -16.05 5.80 -6.03
CA LEU A 63 -15.64 4.48 -5.53
C LEU A 63 -14.12 4.26 -5.63
N LEU A 64 -13.43 4.99 -6.52
CA LEU A 64 -11.98 4.90 -6.70
C LEU A 64 -11.20 5.86 -5.79
N LEU A 65 -11.87 6.70 -4.98
CA LEU A 65 -11.22 7.59 -4.01
C LEU A 65 -10.21 6.88 -3.09
N PRO A 66 -10.50 5.69 -2.53
CA PRO A 66 -9.54 4.98 -1.69
C PRO A 66 -8.26 4.59 -2.45
N ALA A 67 -8.33 4.35 -3.76
CA ALA A 67 -7.18 3.99 -4.57
C ALA A 67 -6.12 5.10 -4.62
N ALA A 68 -6.52 6.38 -4.52
CA ALA A 68 -5.59 7.49 -4.43
C ALA A 68 -4.76 7.44 -3.13
N ALA A 69 -5.40 7.13 -2.00
CA ALA A 69 -4.70 6.97 -0.72
C ALA A 69 -3.75 5.76 -0.75
N THR A 70 -4.18 4.66 -1.36
CA THR A 70 -3.34 3.46 -1.53
C THR A 70 -2.14 3.74 -2.45
N SER A 71 -2.32 4.47 -3.56
CA SER A 71 -1.21 4.84 -4.47
C SER A 71 -0.15 5.63 -3.72
N TRP A 72 -0.58 6.66 -2.98
CA TRP A 72 0.31 7.49 -2.19
C TRP A 72 1.10 6.66 -1.15
N TYR A 73 0.43 5.72 -0.48
CA TYR A 73 1.09 4.85 0.50
C TYR A 73 2.14 3.94 -0.16
N LEU A 74 1.80 3.29 -1.27
CA LEU A 74 2.71 2.42 -2.00
C LEU A 74 3.93 3.17 -2.54
N GLU A 75 3.74 4.39 -3.07
CA GLU A 75 4.85 5.24 -3.52
C GLU A 75 5.77 5.64 -2.36
N LYS A 76 5.19 5.94 -1.19
CA LYS A 76 5.97 6.27 0.01
C LYS A 76 6.72 5.05 0.53
N LEU A 77 6.11 3.87 0.50
CA LEU A 77 6.72 2.61 0.87
C LEU A 77 7.90 2.28 -0.05
N GLN A 78 7.74 2.46 -1.37
CA GLN A 78 8.81 2.29 -2.36
C GLN A 78 9.99 3.25 -2.11
N LYS A 79 9.72 4.53 -1.80
CA LYS A 79 10.77 5.52 -1.46
C LYS A 79 11.53 5.20 -0.17
N LEU A 80 10.96 4.35 0.68
CA LEU A 80 11.57 3.90 1.94
C LEU A 80 12.12 2.48 1.81
N ASP A 81 12.39 2.02 0.59
CA ASP A 81 12.97 0.69 0.32
C ASP A 81 12.15 -0.45 0.94
N PHE A 82 10.82 -0.30 0.92
CA PHE A 82 9.88 -1.28 1.47
C PHE A 82 10.03 -1.55 2.99
N ASP A 83 10.66 -0.63 3.73
CA ASP A 83 10.65 -0.65 5.19
C ASP A 83 9.27 -0.20 5.74
N VAL A 84 8.42 -1.19 6.00
CA VAL A 84 7.08 -0.99 6.58
C VAL A 84 7.12 -0.46 8.02
N PHE A 85 8.23 -0.63 8.73
CA PHE A 85 8.40 -0.19 10.12
C PHE A 85 9.11 1.17 10.23
N HIS A 86 9.36 1.85 9.11
CA HIS A 86 10.05 3.12 9.10
C HIS A 86 9.23 4.23 9.79
N PRO A 87 9.80 5.04 10.70
CA PRO A 87 9.04 6.05 11.46
C PRO A 87 8.36 7.10 10.57
N LYS A 88 8.97 7.42 9.42
CA LYS A 88 8.36 8.33 8.43
C LYS A 88 7.06 7.77 7.85
N LEU A 89 6.90 6.46 7.72
CA LEU A 89 5.70 5.82 7.18
C LEU A 89 4.52 5.93 8.16
N GLN A 90 4.79 5.86 9.46
CA GLN A 90 3.81 5.98 10.54
C GLN A 90 3.20 7.39 10.66
N ARG A 91 3.90 8.42 10.17
CA ARG A 91 3.37 9.80 10.18
C ARG A 91 2.26 9.95 9.15
N ARG A 92 1.07 10.33 9.63
CA ARG A 92 -0.09 10.67 8.81
C ARG A 92 0.24 11.86 7.91
N ASN A 93 -0.13 11.77 6.63
CA ASN A 93 0.06 12.88 5.70
C ASN A 93 -1.03 13.94 5.91
N HIS A 94 -0.63 15.11 6.36
CA HIS A 94 -1.49 16.28 6.57
C HIS A 94 -1.90 16.95 5.25
N LEU A 95 -1.20 16.63 4.14
CA LEU A 95 -1.54 17.09 2.79
C LEU A 95 -2.54 16.17 2.08
N LEU A 96 -2.81 14.97 2.61
CA LEU A 96 -3.71 13.99 1.99
C LEU A 96 -5.16 14.50 1.84
N PRO A 97 -5.75 15.20 2.83
CA PRO A 97 -7.08 15.77 2.69
C PRO A 97 -7.15 16.82 1.56
N TRP A 98 -6.10 17.62 1.42
CA TRP A 98 -5.99 18.64 0.36
C TRP A 98 -5.84 18.00 -1.02
N THR A 99 -5.00 16.97 -1.18
CA THR A 99 -4.89 16.26 -2.45
C THR A 99 -6.17 15.52 -2.83
N LEU A 100 -6.87 14.93 -1.87
CA LEU A 100 -8.18 14.30 -2.12
C LEU A 100 -9.24 15.32 -2.55
N TYR A 101 -9.25 16.51 -1.93
CA TYR A 101 -10.15 17.60 -2.32
C TYR A 101 -9.83 18.12 -3.73
N LEU A 102 -8.55 18.32 -4.05
CA LEU A 102 -8.11 18.73 -5.38
C LEU A 102 -8.40 17.67 -6.44
N ASN A 103 -8.22 16.38 -6.15
CA ASN A 103 -8.55 15.28 -7.06
C ASN A 103 -10.06 15.21 -7.33
N LYS A 104 -10.90 15.40 -6.29
CA LYS A 104 -12.35 15.53 -6.44
C LYS A 104 -12.73 16.71 -7.35
N PHE A 105 -12.08 17.86 -7.15
CA PHE A 105 -12.36 19.08 -7.92
C PHE A 105 -11.85 19.00 -9.37
N MET A 106 -10.65 18.45 -9.57
CA MET A 106 -10.02 18.28 -10.89
C MET A 106 -10.49 17.02 -11.63
N ARG A 107 -11.42 16.25 -11.06
CA ARG A 107 -11.95 14.98 -11.61
C ARG A 107 -10.86 13.99 -12.03
N LYS A 108 -9.67 14.13 -11.45
CA LYS A 108 -8.46 13.34 -11.75
C LYS A 108 -8.25 12.39 -10.59
N PHE A 109 -8.30 11.10 -10.90
CA PHE A 109 -7.84 10.00 -10.04
C PHE A 109 -6.52 9.45 -10.56
#